data_AF-E2E9A1-F1
#
_entry.id   AF-E2E9A1-F1
#
_cell.length_a   1.000
_cell.length_b   1.000
_cell.length_c   1.000
_cell.angle_alpha   90.00
_cell.angle_beta   90.00
_cell.angle_gamma   90.00
#
_symmetry.space_group_name_H-M   'P 1'
#
loop_
_entity.id
_entity.type
_entity.pdbx_description
1 polymer ?
#
loop_
_entity_poly.entity_id
_entity_poly.type
_entity_poly.pdbx_seq_one_letter_code
_entity_poly.pdbx_strand_id
1 'polypeptide(L)'
;MATWSNLSLQDSASPLMEQLSFFHDHTMIVLLLITTIVGYSLSYMLTMNYTNRNMLHGHLIETIWTALPAITLIFIALPSLRLLYLLDDSSHAMITIKTIGRQWYWSYEYSDFINVEFDTYMKPEKELKQEEFRMLEVDNRTILPMNTEVRVLTSASDVLHSWAVPALGIKIDATPGRLNQGTFLINRPGLFFGQCSEICGANHSFMPIVIESTSVKLFIKWLSNMM
;
A
#
# COMPACT_ATOMS: atom_id res chain seq x y z
N MET A 1 10.81 5.64 0.77
CA MET A 1 10.81 4.65 1.88
C MET A 1 10.41 5.34 3.17
N ALA A 2 10.04 4.57 4.19
CA ALA A 2 9.81 5.13 5.52
C ALA A 2 11.10 5.71 6.09
N THR A 3 11.03 6.92 6.63
CA THR A 3 12.13 7.59 7.33
C THR A 3 12.00 7.40 8.85
N TRP A 4 13.09 7.66 9.57
CA TRP A 4 13.08 7.63 11.03
C TRP A 4 12.02 8.58 11.59
N SER A 5 11.32 8.14 12.63
CA SER A 5 10.25 8.90 13.30
C SER A 5 9.11 9.38 12.39
N ASN A 6 8.91 8.73 11.24
CA ASN A 6 7.80 9.10 10.36
C ASN A 6 6.45 8.74 10.99
N LEU A 7 5.55 9.71 11.08
CA LEU A 7 4.18 9.54 11.60
C LEU A 7 3.14 9.42 10.49
N SER A 8 3.44 9.93 9.29
CA SER A 8 2.53 9.93 8.15
C SER A 8 2.78 8.74 7.23
N LEU A 9 1.91 8.62 6.22
CA LEU A 9 2.17 7.75 5.08
C LEU A 9 3.48 8.16 4.39
N GLN A 10 4.07 7.22 3.62
CA GLN A 10 5.21 7.54 2.76
C GLN A 10 4.75 8.48 1.63
N ASP A 11 5.65 9.35 1.16
CA ASP A 11 5.36 10.25 0.04
C ASP A 11 4.89 9.47 -1.20
N SER A 12 3.64 9.72 -1.60
CA SER A 12 2.95 9.08 -2.71
C SER A 12 3.75 9.24 -4.00
N ALA A 13 3.93 8.15 -4.75
CA ALA A 13 4.65 8.11 -6.03
C ALA A 13 3.76 7.69 -7.21
N SER A 14 2.48 7.46 -6.94
CA SER A 14 1.43 7.20 -7.94
C SER A 14 0.26 8.17 -7.71
N PRO A 15 -0.50 8.53 -8.76
CA PRO A 15 -1.68 9.38 -8.61
C PRO A 15 -2.71 8.77 -7.66
N LEU A 16 -2.80 7.44 -7.69
CA LEU A 16 -3.67 6.67 -6.83
C LEU A 16 -3.29 6.79 -5.34
N MET A 17 -2.00 6.65 -5.01
CA MET A 17 -1.54 6.80 -3.63
C MET A 17 -1.73 8.24 -3.13
N GLU A 18 -1.69 9.25 -4.00
CA GLU A 18 -2.05 10.62 -3.62
C GLU A 18 -3.53 10.71 -3.23
N GLN A 19 -4.43 10.11 -4.00
CA GLN A 19 -5.85 10.06 -3.67
C GLN A 19 -6.13 9.28 -2.36
N LEU A 20 -5.42 8.18 -2.13
CA LEU A 20 -5.50 7.43 -0.87
C LEU A 20 -5.04 8.27 0.31
N SER A 21 -3.98 9.07 0.18
CA SER A 21 -3.52 10.00 1.21
C SER A 21 -4.58 11.08 1.51
N PHE A 22 -5.21 11.67 0.48
CA PHE A 22 -6.30 12.63 0.70
C PHE A 22 -7.52 12.01 1.39
N PHE A 23 -7.86 10.77 1.04
CA PHE A 23 -8.96 10.05 1.69
C PHE A 23 -8.60 9.71 3.14
N HIS A 24 -7.38 9.26 3.40
CA HIS A 24 -6.88 9.07 4.75
C HIS A 24 -7.04 10.34 5.58
N ASP A 25 -6.60 11.49 5.09
CA ASP A 25 -6.70 12.75 5.83
C ASP A 25 -8.17 13.16 6.10
N HIS A 26 -9.06 12.99 5.11
CA HIS A 26 -10.50 13.18 5.30
C HIS A 26 -11.06 12.29 6.42
N THR A 27 -10.72 11.00 6.43
CA THR A 27 -11.16 10.09 7.49
C THR A 27 -10.57 10.43 8.85
N MET A 28 -9.29 10.84 8.90
CA MET A 28 -8.61 11.20 10.14
C MET A 28 -9.20 12.46 10.78
N ILE A 29 -9.62 13.45 9.99
CA ILE A 29 -10.33 14.63 10.50
C ILE A 29 -11.65 14.22 11.18
N VAL A 30 -12.42 13.31 10.57
CA VAL A 30 -13.68 12.82 11.16
C VAL A 30 -13.41 12.04 12.45
N LEU A 31 -12.40 11.16 12.47
CA LEU A 31 -12.04 10.40 13.67
C LEU A 31 -11.53 11.30 14.81
N LEU A 32 -10.72 12.31 14.49
CA LEU A 32 -10.26 13.30 15.46
C LEU A 32 -11.44 14.08 16.05
N LEU A 33 -12.41 14.48 15.22
CA LEU A 33 -13.62 15.16 15.69
C LEU A 33 -14.43 14.28 16.66
N ILE A 34 -14.65 13.01 16.32
CA ILE A 34 -15.42 12.09 17.18
C ILE A 34 -14.67 11.85 18.50
N THR A 35 -13.37 11.55 18.43
CA THR A 35 -12.56 11.26 19.61
C THR A 35 -12.45 12.47 20.55
N THR A 36 -12.34 13.69 20.02
CA THR A 36 -12.35 14.92 20.83
C THR A 36 -13.70 15.19 21.48
N ILE A 37 -14.82 15.01 20.78
CA ILE A 37 -16.18 15.16 21.35
C ILE A 37 -16.44 14.14 22.45
N VAL A 38 -16.09 12.87 22.22
CA VAL A 38 -16.26 11.80 23.22
C VAL A 38 -15.33 12.01 24.41
N GLY A 39 -14.06 12.33 24.16
CA GLY A 39 -13.09 12.62 25.20
C GLY A 39 -13.51 13.81 26.06
N TYR A 40 -13.99 14.89 25.43
CA TYR A 40 -14.52 16.05 26.14
C TYR A 40 -15.76 15.70 26.98
N SER A 41 -16.75 15.01 26.40
CA SER A 41 -17.98 14.65 27.13
C SER A 41 -17.69 13.72 28.31
N LEU A 42 -16.78 12.75 28.17
CA LEU A 42 -16.35 11.90 29.27
C LEU A 42 -15.64 12.70 30.36
N SER A 43 -14.69 13.58 29.99
CA SER A 43 -13.98 14.43 30.96
C SER A 43 -14.94 15.33 31.73
N TYR A 44 -15.93 15.91 31.05
CA TYR A 44 -16.97 16.73 31.64
C TYR A 44 -17.78 15.93 32.66
N MET A 45 -18.26 14.74 32.29
CA MET A 45 -19.04 13.88 33.17
C MET A 45 -18.26 13.46 34.43
N LEU A 46 -16.94 13.24 34.32
CA LEU A 46 -16.09 12.91 35.47
C LEU A 46 -15.86 14.08 36.43
N THR A 47 -15.87 15.32 35.92
CA THR A 47 -15.70 16.53 36.75
C THR A 47 -17.00 17.04 37.37
N MET A 48 -18.15 16.54 36.92
CA MET A 48 -19.46 17.02 37.36
C MET A 48 -19.84 16.45 38.73
N ASN A 49 -20.16 17.35 39.66
CA ASN A 49 -20.59 17.00 41.02
C ASN A 49 -22.12 16.83 41.16
N TYR A 50 -22.90 17.24 40.15
CA TYR A 50 -24.35 17.11 40.17
C TYR A 50 -24.78 15.69 39.82
N THR A 51 -25.76 15.16 40.55
CA THR A 51 -26.30 13.81 40.30
C THR A 51 -27.75 13.90 39.86
N ASN A 52 -28.11 13.11 38.85
CA ASN A 52 -29.50 12.90 38.45
C ASN A 52 -29.73 11.39 38.24
N ARG A 53 -30.58 10.80 39.08
CA ARG A 53 -30.91 9.35 39.03
C ARG A 53 -32.23 9.05 38.32
N ASN A 54 -33.00 10.08 38.00
CA ASN A 54 -34.37 9.92 37.50
C ASN A 54 -34.44 9.95 35.96
N MET A 55 -33.31 10.13 35.27
CA MET A 55 -33.24 10.09 33.80
C MET A 55 -33.14 8.64 33.31
N LEU A 56 -34.29 7.96 33.20
CA LEU A 56 -34.36 6.56 32.76
C LEU A 56 -34.49 6.39 31.25
N HIS A 57 -35.14 7.34 30.57
CA HIS A 57 -35.44 7.28 29.13
C HIS A 57 -35.16 8.60 28.45
N GLY A 58 -34.72 8.53 27.18
CA GLY A 58 -34.36 9.69 26.39
C GLY A 58 -34.47 9.43 24.89
N HIS A 59 -35.66 9.12 24.38
CA HIS A 59 -35.85 8.79 22.96
C HIS A 59 -35.31 9.85 21.99
N LEU A 60 -35.39 11.14 22.37
CA LEU A 60 -34.83 12.21 21.55
C LEU A 60 -33.30 12.11 21.44
N ILE A 61 -32.59 11.89 22.56
CA ILE A 61 -31.11 11.76 22.53
C ILE A 61 -30.69 10.46 21.83
N GLU A 62 -31.46 9.39 22.00
CA GLU A 62 -31.27 8.14 21.28
C GLU A 62 -31.37 8.32 19.77
N THR A 63 -32.40 9.03 19.32
CA THR A 63 -32.58 9.32 17.89
C THR A 63 -31.43 10.15 17.35
N ILE A 64 -30.96 11.15 18.10
CA ILE A 64 -29.86 12.03 17.70
C ILE A 64 -28.54 11.25 17.59
N TRP A 65 -28.17 10.47 18.60
CA TRP A 65 -26.90 9.73 18.59
C TRP A 65 -26.90 8.54 17.63
N THR A 66 -28.05 8.13 17.10
CA THR A 66 -28.14 7.09 16.07
C THR A 66 -28.08 7.71 14.67
N ALA A 67 -28.81 8.81 14.46
CA ALA A 67 -28.84 9.50 13.16
C ALA A 67 -27.49 10.17 12.82
N LEU A 68 -26.83 10.81 13.79
CA LEU A 68 -25.57 11.52 13.54
C LEU A 68 -24.45 10.58 13.04
N PRO A 69 -24.11 9.46 13.71
CA PRO A 69 -23.13 8.52 13.20
C PRO A 69 -23.48 7.95 11.83
N ALA A 70 -24.75 7.64 11.57
CA ALA A 70 -25.19 7.14 10.27
C ALA A 70 -24.88 8.14 9.15
N ILE A 71 -25.15 9.43 9.36
CA ILE A 71 -24.81 10.50 8.41
C ILE A 71 -23.29 10.61 8.25
N THR A 72 -22.51 10.57 9.33
CA THR A 72 -21.04 10.64 9.24
C THR A 72 -20.43 9.48 8.44
N LEU A 73 -20.99 8.27 8.58
CA LEU A 73 -20.54 7.11 7.81
C LEU A 73 -20.79 7.27 6.31
N ILE A 74 -21.91 7.90 5.92
CA ILE A 74 -22.18 8.20 4.49
C ILE A 74 -21.10 9.14 3.93
N PHE A 75 -20.70 10.17 4.67
CA PHE A 75 -19.63 11.10 4.25
C PHE A 75 -18.25 10.46 4.16
N ILE A 76 -17.98 9.37 4.88
CA ILE A 76 -16.77 8.56 4.72
C ILE A 76 -16.91 7.59 3.54
N ALA A 77 -18.07 6.96 3.39
CA ALA A 77 -18.31 5.91 2.40
C ALA A 77 -18.28 6.43 0.96
N LEU A 78 -18.84 7.62 0.69
CA LEU A 78 -18.91 8.16 -0.67
C LEU A 78 -17.52 8.35 -1.34
N PRO A 79 -16.54 9.06 -0.73
CA PRO A 79 -15.20 9.16 -1.31
C PRO A 79 -14.49 7.80 -1.34
N SER A 80 -14.70 6.94 -0.34
CA SER A 80 -14.12 5.58 -0.30
C SER A 80 -14.55 4.73 -1.51
N LEU A 81 -15.85 4.67 -1.77
CA LEU A 81 -16.40 3.92 -2.91
C LEU A 81 -15.93 4.49 -4.25
N ARG A 82 -15.86 5.82 -4.38
CA ARG A 82 -15.31 6.45 -5.58
C ARG A 82 -13.87 5.99 -5.85
N LEU A 83 -13.02 5.95 -4.82
CA LEU A 83 -11.64 5.47 -4.97
C LEU A 83 -11.57 3.98 -5.28
N LEU A 84 -12.43 3.17 -4.67
CA LEU A 84 -12.53 1.74 -4.97
C LEU A 84 -12.81 1.48 -6.45
N TYR A 85 -13.71 2.24 -7.06
CA TYR A 85 -13.98 2.11 -8.50
C TYR A 85 -12.86 2.64 -9.39
N LEU A 86 -12.13 3.69 -8.95
CA LEU A 86 -10.95 4.17 -9.67
C LEU A 86 -9.78 3.17 -9.62
N LEU A 87 -9.67 2.40 -8.54
CA LEU A 87 -8.69 1.32 -8.39
C LEU A 87 -8.96 0.13 -9.32
N ASP A 88 -10.24 -0.18 -9.52
CA ASP A 88 -10.68 -1.34 -10.31
C ASP A 88 -10.79 -1.02 -11.81
N ASP A 89 -10.74 0.27 -12.20
CA ASP A 89 -10.78 0.66 -13.60
C ASP A 89 -9.52 0.18 -14.33
N SER A 90 -9.67 -0.86 -15.14
CA SER A 90 -8.58 -1.44 -15.91
C SER A 90 -8.26 -0.55 -17.10
N SER A 91 -7.45 0.47 -16.86
CA SER A 91 -6.75 1.22 -17.90
C SER A 91 -6.00 0.26 -18.84
N HIS A 92 -5.87 0.65 -20.12
CA HIS A 92 -5.05 -0.09 -21.08
C HIS A 92 -3.57 -0.05 -20.64
N ALA A 93 -3.16 -1.05 -19.85
CA ALA A 93 -1.79 -1.18 -19.40
C ALA A 93 -0.84 -1.35 -20.60
N MET A 94 0.28 -0.63 -20.54
CA MET A 94 1.31 -0.62 -21.59
C MET A 94 2.37 -1.70 -21.38
N ILE A 95 2.57 -2.11 -20.12
CA ILE A 95 3.55 -3.12 -19.72
C ILE A 95 2.91 -4.03 -18.68
N THR A 96 3.12 -5.33 -18.82
CA THR A 96 2.75 -6.36 -17.85
C THR A 96 3.99 -6.96 -17.22
N ILE A 97 4.02 -7.01 -15.89
CA ILE A 97 5.00 -7.78 -15.13
C ILE A 97 4.28 -8.87 -14.33
N LYS A 98 4.87 -10.07 -14.29
CA LYS A 98 4.47 -11.10 -13.33
C LYS A 98 5.42 -11.09 -12.16
N THR A 99 4.89 -11.23 -10.95
CA THR A 99 5.65 -11.33 -9.71
C THR A 99 5.25 -12.62 -9.01
N ILE A 100 6.20 -13.51 -8.79
CA ILE A 100 5.97 -14.82 -8.18
C ILE A 100 6.64 -14.85 -6.81
N GLY A 101 5.84 -14.99 -5.76
CA GLY A 101 6.32 -15.17 -4.39
C GLY A 101 6.85 -16.59 -4.17
N ARG A 102 8.03 -16.70 -3.57
CA ARG A 102 8.69 -17.95 -3.19
C ARG A 102 9.31 -17.83 -1.80
N GLN A 103 9.52 -18.92 -1.08
CA GLN A 103 10.23 -18.94 0.20
C GLN A 103 11.75 -18.86 -0.03
N TRP A 104 12.45 -17.74 0.24
CA TRP A 104 12.00 -16.41 0.67
C TRP A 104 12.61 -15.34 -0.23
N TYR A 105 12.05 -15.20 -1.44
CA TYR A 105 12.49 -14.30 -2.49
C TYR A 105 11.35 -14.07 -3.49
N TRP A 106 11.57 -13.14 -4.42
CA TRP A 106 10.60 -12.84 -5.48
C TRP A 106 11.22 -13.17 -6.85
N SER A 107 10.46 -13.81 -7.73
CA SER A 107 10.81 -13.91 -9.16
C SER A 107 9.99 -12.92 -9.96
N TYR A 108 10.60 -12.24 -10.93
CA TYR A 108 9.94 -11.29 -11.82
C TYR A 108 10.02 -11.77 -13.26
N GLU A 109 8.92 -11.70 -14.00
CA GLU A 109 8.89 -12.03 -15.43
C GLU A 109 8.30 -10.87 -16.25
N TYR A 110 9.01 -10.48 -17.32
CA TYR A 110 8.61 -9.49 -18.30
C TYR A 110 8.23 -10.21 -19.61
N SER A 111 6.98 -10.66 -19.69
CA SER A 111 6.50 -11.50 -20.80
C SER A 111 6.13 -10.75 -22.07
N ASP A 112 5.88 -9.44 -21.99
CA ASP A 112 5.43 -8.64 -23.14
C ASP A 112 6.52 -8.41 -24.20
N PHE A 113 7.79 -8.65 -23.82
CA PHE A 113 8.94 -8.46 -24.69
C PHE A 113 9.62 -9.80 -25.02
N ILE A 114 10.55 -10.27 -24.18
CA ILE A 114 11.50 -11.36 -24.49
C ILE A 114 11.49 -12.46 -23.41
N ASN A 115 10.45 -12.58 -22.59
CA ASN A 115 10.42 -13.50 -21.44
C ASN A 115 11.67 -13.35 -20.55
N VAL A 116 12.03 -12.10 -20.23
CA VAL A 116 13.09 -11.83 -19.24
C VAL A 116 12.57 -12.29 -17.88
N GLU A 117 13.28 -13.20 -17.24
CA GLU A 117 12.99 -13.70 -15.90
C GLU A 117 14.23 -13.57 -15.02
N PHE A 118 14.05 -13.11 -13.78
CA PHE A 118 15.11 -13.10 -12.79
C PHE A 118 14.56 -13.22 -11.38
N ASP A 119 15.39 -13.75 -10.49
CA ASP A 119 15.14 -13.81 -9.06
C ASP A 119 15.73 -12.60 -8.35
N THR A 120 15.08 -12.22 -7.26
CA THR A 120 15.42 -11.08 -6.43
C THR A 120 15.50 -11.51 -4.97
N TYR A 121 16.71 -11.54 -4.43
CA TYR A 121 17.03 -11.88 -3.05
C TYR A 121 17.43 -10.64 -2.26
N MET A 122 17.15 -10.65 -0.95
CA MET A 122 17.69 -9.66 -0.04
C MET A 122 19.21 -9.76 0.02
N LYS A 123 19.91 -8.64 -0.09
CA LYS A 123 21.35 -8.60 0.12
C LYS A 123 21.70 -8.92 1.58
N PRO A 124 22.62 -9.86 1.86
CA PRO A 124 23.14 -10.08 3.20
C PRO A 124 23.85 -8.83 3.75
N GLU A 125 23.79 -8.60 5.06
CA GLU A 125 24.38 -7.40 5.68
C GLU A 125 25.89 -7.24 5.41
N LYS A 126 26.61 -8.35 5.19
CA LYS A 126 28.04 -8.35 4.87
C LYS A 126 28.37 -7.84 3.47
N GLU A 127 27.39 -7.87 2.56
CA GLU A 127 27.53 -7.48 1.15
C GLU A 127 26.99 -6.06 0.90
N LEU A 128 26.37 -5.44 1.91
CA LEU A 128 25.83 -4.10 1.79
C LEU A 128 26.96 -3.08 1.57
N LYS A 129 26.75 -2.22 0.58
CA LYS A 129 27.63 -1.07 0.32
C LYS A 129 27.29 0.08 1.26
N GLN A 130 28.19 1.07 1.34
CA GLN A 130 27.90 2.31 2.04
C GLN A 130 26.67 2.98 1.40
N GLU A 131 25.74 3.48 2.23
CA GLU A 131 24.43 4.04 1.84
C GLU A 131 23.35 3.02 1.40
N GLU A 132 23.61 1.72 1.44
CA GLU A 132 22.59 0.70 1.20
C GLU A 132 21.74 0.41 2.47
N PHE A 133 20.45 0.18 2.28
CA PHE A 133 19.51 -0.03 3.39
C PHE A 133 19.46 -1.50 3.84
N ARG A 134 19.79 -1.70 5.12
CA ARG A 134 19.63 -2.98 5.81
C ARG A 134 18.20 -3.51 5.65
N MET A 135 18.04 -4.78 5.31
CA MET A 135 16.75 -5.49 5.13
C MET A 135 15.89 -5.08 3.93
N LEU A 136 16.28 -4.05 3.18
CA LEU A 136 15.48 -3.50 2.09
C LEU A 136 16.17 -3.66 0.73
N GLU A 137 17.50 -3.65 0.71
CA GLU A 137 18.24 -3.81 -0.54
C GLU A 137 18.23 -5.24 -1.06
N VAL A 138 18.25 -5.33 -2.39
CA VAL A 138 18.21 -6.58 -3.14
C VAL A 138 19.38 -6.66 -4.12
N ASP A 139 19.66 -7.88 -4.59
CA ASP A 139 20.66 -8.15 -5.62
C ASP A 139 20.23 -7.60 -6.99
N ASN A 140 19.00 -7.90 -7.42
CA ASN A 140 18.41 -7.49 -8.68
C ASN A 140 17.17 -6.62 -8.44
N ARG A 141 17.15 -5.41 -8.99
CA ARG A 141 15.99 -4.50 -8.86
C ARG A 141 15.00 -4.70 -10.00
N THR A 142 13.73 -4.53 -9.72
CA THR A 142 12.66 -4.54 -10.72
C THR A 142 12.62 -3.17 -11.42
N ILE A 143 13.10 -3.09 -12.65
CA ILE A 143 13.18 -1.81 -13.38
C ILE A 143 11.90 -1.57 -14.18
N LEU A 144 11.27 -0.41 -13.98
CA LEU A 144 10.05 0.00 -14.67
C LEU A 144 10.17 1.42 -15.23
N PRO A 145 9.58 1.73 -16.39
CA PRO A 145 9.54 3.09 -16.89
C PRO A 145 8.51 3.94 -16.12
N MET A 146 8.89 5.16 -15.74
CA MET A 146 7.98 6.17 -15.19
C MET A 146 6.93 6.60 -16.23
N ASN A 147 5.82 7.18 -15.76
CA ASN A 147 4.71 7.70 -16.56
C ASN A 147 4.13 6.66 -17.55
N THR A 148 4.21 5.40 -17.18
CA THR A 148 3.70 4.27 -17.96
C THR A 148 2.78 3.46 -17.08
N GLU A 149 1.61 3.11 -17.60
CA GLU A 149 0.66 2.26 -16.88
C GLU A 149 1.16 0.82 -16.87
N VAL A 150 1.49 0.32 -15.67
CA VAL A 150 2.01 -1.03 -15.46
C VAL A 150 0.92 -1.91 -14.87
N ARG A 151 0.65 -3.04 -15.52
CA ARG A 151 -0.13 -4.15 -14.95
C ARG A 151 0.82 -5.08 -14.22
N VAL A 152 0.55 -5.31 -12.94
CA VAL A 152 1.22 -6.36 -12.17
C VAL A 152 0.30 -7.55 -12.00
N LEU A 153 0.84 -8.73 -12.23
CA LEU A 153 0.19 -10.01 -12.02
C LEU A 153 0.91 -10.74 -10.88
N THR A 154 0.25 -10.93 -9.75
CA THR A 154 0.85 -11.56 -8.57
C THR A 154 0.36 -13.02 -8.43
N SER A 155 1.28 -13.92 -8.12
CA SER A 155 1.01 -15.33 -7.79
C SER A 155 2.11 -15.85 -6.86
N ALA A 156 1.99 -17.07 -6.36
CA ALA A 156 3.03 -17.73 -5.58
C ALA A 156 3.25 -19.17 -6.04
N SER A 157 4.46 -19.69 -5.85
CA SER A 157 4.77 -21.10 -6.17
C SER A 157 4.69 -22.04 -4.97
N ASP A 158 4.55 -21.52 -3.75
CA ASP A 158 4.58 -22.32 -2.52
C ASP A 158 3.45 -21.96 -1.54
N VAL A 159 3.62 -20.94 -0.71
CA VAL A 159 2.68 -20.49 0.33
C VAL A 159 2.10 -19.12 -0.03
N LEU A 160 1.26 -18.58 0.85
CA LEU A 160 0.78 -17.21 0.70
C LEU A 160 1.92 -16.21 0.90
N HIS A 161 1.99 -15.23 0.01
CA HIS A 161 2.80 -14.02 0.14
C HIS A 161 1.93 -12.80 -0.17
N SER A 162 2.46 -11.60 -0.01
CA SER A 162 1.75 -10.39 -0.45
C SER A 162 2.75 -9.36 -0.95
N TRP A 163 2.61 -8.99 -2.22
CA TRP A 163 3.49 -8.06 -2.91
C TRP A 163 3.01 -6.64 -2.64
N ALA A 164 3.77 -5.88 -1.86
CA ALA A 164 3.36 -4.57 -1.38
C ALA A 164 4.46 -3.52 -1.56
N VAL A 165 4.10 -2.40 -2.19
CA VAL A 165 4.96 -1.22 -2.35
C VAL A 165 4.19 0.02 -1.88
N PRO A 166 4.35 0.43 -0.61
CA PRO A 166 3.50 1.44 0.02
C PRO A 166 3.49 2.80 -0.69
N ALA A 167 4.65 3.26 -1.19
CA ALA A 167 4.73 4.53 -1.90
C ALA A 167 3.90 4.56 -3.20
N LEU A 168 3.61 3.40 -3.78
CA LEU A 168 2.75 3.28 -4.97
C LEU A 168 1.28 3.00 -4.62
N GLY A 169 0.96 2.80 -3.35
CA GLY A 169 -0.40 2.48 -2.90
C GLY A 169 -0.87 1.08 -3.32
N ILE A 170 0.05 0.16 -3.57
CA ILE A 170 -0.26 -1.20 -4.04
C ILE A 170 0.11 -2.25 -2.99
N LYS A 171 -0.83 -3.15 -2.74
CA LYS A 171 -0.66 -4.39 -1.96
C LYS A 171 -1.57 -5.44 -2.58
N ILE A 172 -1.00 -6.51 -3.09
CA ILE A 172 -1.75 -7.59 -3.73
C ILE A 172 -1.20 -8.92 -3.27
N ASP A 173 -2.09 -9.78 -2.78
CA ASP A 173 -1.70 -11.10 -2.30
C ASP A 173 -1.24 -11.97 -3.46
N ALA A 174 -0.17 -12.71 -3.21
CA ALA A 174 0.41 -13.71 -4.09
C ALA A 174 -0.03 -15.08 -3.56
N THR A 175 -1.03 -15.66 -4.24
CA THR A 175 -1.72 -16.88 -3.81
C THR A 175 -1.40 -18.05 -4.75
N PRO A 176 -0.93 -19.21 -4.26
CA PRO A 176 -0.69 -20.37 -5.12
C PRO A 176 -1.94 -20.78 -5.89
N GLY A 177 -1.80 -20.99 -7.20
CA GLY A 177 -2.90 -21.39 -8.07
C GLY A 177 -3.88 -20.27 -8.44
N ARG A 178 -3.62 -19.02 -8.06
CA ARG A 178 -4.43 -17.86 -8.45
C ARG A 178 -3.55 -16.69 -8.88
N LEU A 179 -3.90 -16.11 -10.01
CA LEU A 179 -3.24 -14.95 -10.58
C LEU A 179 -4.09 -13.71 -10.28
N ASN A 180 -3.62 -12.90 -9.33
CA ASN A 180 -4.24 -11.62 -9.01
C ASN A 180 -3.64 -10.53 -9.89
N GLN A 181 -4.43 -9.49 -10.17
CA GLN A 181 -4.04 -8.38 -11.02
C GLN A 181 -4.19 -7.07 -10.25
N GLY A 182 -3.29 -6.14 -10.50
CA GLY A 182 -3.54 -4.71 -10.26
C GLY A 182 -2.80 -3.85 -11.26
N THR A 183 -3.12 -2.56 -11.26
CA THR A 183 -2.49 -1.56 -12.11
C THR A 183 -1.92 -0.44 -11.25
N PHE A 184 -0.82 0.14 -11.70
CA PHE A 184 -0.26 1.35 -11.10
C PHE A 184 0.56 2.13 -12.12
N LEU A 185 0.77 3.41 -11.81
CA LEU A 185 1.61 4.32 -12.57
C LEU A 185 2.60 4.99 -11.62
N ILE A 186 3.86 5.13 -12.05
CA ILE A 186 4.91 5.80 -11.27
C ILE A 186 5.15 7.20 -11.83
N ASN A 187 4.90 8.25 -11.04
CA ASN A 187 4.95 9.66 -11.46
C ASN A 187 6.37 10.26 -11.50
N ARG A 188 7.35 9.64 -10.82
CA ARG A 188 8.69 10.19 -10.67
C ARG A 188 9.77 9.10 -10.71
N PRO A 189 10.99 9.42 -11.17
CA PRO A 189 12.10 8.48 -11.11
C PRO A 189 12.54 8.26 -9.66
N GLY A 190 13.15 7.11 -9.38
CA GLY A 190 13.71 6.79 -8.07
C GLY A 190 13.57 5.32 -7.68
N LEU A 191 13.95 5.02 -6.44
CA LEU A 191 13.82 3.69 -5.84
C LEU A 191 12.63 3.65 -4.88
N PHE A 192 11.75 2.68 -5.07
CA PHE A 192 10.57 2.44 -4.25
C PHE A 192 10.69 1.08 -3.58
N PHE A 193 10.62 1.10 -2.25
CA PHE A 193 10.85 -0.06 -1.42
C PHE A 193 9.52 -0.63 -0.91
N GLY A 194 9.48 -1.94 -0.80
CA GLY A 194 8.38 -2.74 -0.32
C GLY A 194 8.87 -3.96 0.45
N GLN A 195 7.94 -4.67 1.11
CA GLN A 195 8.22 -5.91 1.82
C GLN A 195 7.05 -6.87 1.66
N CYS A 196 7.31 -8.17 1.83
CA CYS A 196 6.24 -9.15 1.90
C CYS A 196 5.29 -8.81 3.05
N SER A 197 3.99 -8.74 2.75
CA SER A 197 2.95 -8.30 3.69
C SER A 197 1.97 -9.40 4.09
N GLU A 198 2.39 -10.66 3.96
CA GLU A 198 1.65 -11.86 4.37
C GLU A 198 2.62 -12.91 4.94
N ILE A 199 2.25 -13.55 6.05
CA ILE A 199 3.16 -14.44 6.79
C ILE A 199 3.53 -15.69 5.96
N CYS A 200 4.81 -15.83 5.61
CA CYS A 200 5.28 -16.88 4.70
C CYS A 200 6.39 -17.78 5.26
N GLY A 201 6.62 -17.77 6.58
CA GLY A 201 7.54 -18.67 7.28
C GLY A 201 8.77 -17.99 7.87
N ALA A 202 9.87 -18.76 8.04
CA ALA A 202 11.02 -18.36 8.86
C ALA A 202 11.67 -17.04 8.43
N ASN A 203 11.83 -16.81 7.12
CA ASN A 203 12.44 -15.59 6.60
C ASN A 203 11.42 -14.60 6.02
N HIS A 204 10.19 -14.58 6.54
CA HIS A 204 9.14 -13.66 6.10
C HIS A 204 9.60 -12.19 6.06
N SER A 205 10.37 -11.76 7.06
CA SER A 205 10.89 -10.39 7.15
C SER A 205 12.03 -10.06 6.17
N PHE A 206 12.58 -11.05 5.45
CA PHE A 206 13.83 -10.94 4.68
C PHE A 206 13.63 -11.15 3.18
N MET A 207 12.46 -10.81 2.65
CA MET A 207 12.15 -10.86 1.21
C MET A 207 11.57 -9.52 0.73
N PRO A 208 12.39 -8.45 0.69
CA PRO A 208 11.97 -7.12 0.29
C PRO A 208 11.72 -7.03 -1.21
N ILE A 209 11.10 -5.92 -1.61
CA ILE A 209 10.77 -5.56 -2.98
C ILE A 209 11.45 -4.22 -3.27
N VAL A 210 12.14 -4.09 -4.39
CA VAL A 210 12.73 -2.83 -4.84
C VAL A 210 12.37 -2.58 -6.29
N ILE A 211 11.59 -1.52 -6.51
CA ILE A 211 11.27 -1.03 -7.85
C ILE A 211 12.17 0.16 -8.17
N GLU A 212 12.86 0.10 -9.30
CA GLU A 212 13.58 1.22 -9.87
C GLU A 212 12.73 1.85 -10.98
N SER A 213 12.27 3.08 -10.76
CA SER A 213 11.59 3.86 -11.77
C SER A 213 12.57 4.71 -12.56
N THR A 214 12.58 4.54 -13.88
CA THR A 214 13.54 5.19 -14.77
C THR A 214 12.86 5.74 -16.03
N SER A 215 13.63 6.41 -16.89
CA SER A 215 13.13 6.85 -18.19
C SER A 215 12.93 5.68 -19.15
N VAL A 216 11.98 5.77 -20.08
CA VAL A 216 11.73 4.74 -21.11
C VAL A 216 13.01 4.36 -21.87
N LYS A 217 13.88 5.33 -22.18
CA LYS A 217 15.16 5.07 -22.88
C LYS A 217 16.10 4.17 -22.07
N LEU A 218 16.21 4.40 -20.76
CA LEU A 218 17.05 3.59 -19.87
C LEU A 218 16.44 2.23 -19.64
N PHE A 219 15.11 2.14 -19.51
CA PHE A 219 14.39 0.88 -19.41
C PHE A 219 14.62 0.00 -20.66
N ILE A 220 14.48 0.56 -21.86
CA ILE A 220 14.75 -0.18 -23.12
C ILE A 220 16.21 -0.63 -23.20
N LYS A 221 17.16 0.24 -22.79
CA LYS A 221 18.59 -0.12 -22.76
C LYS A 221 18.88 -1.24 -21.76
N TRP A 222 18.24 -1.22 -20.59
CA TRP A 222 18.36 -2.28 -19.61
C TRP A 222 17.79 -3.59 -20.15
N LEU A 223 16.58 -3.56 -20.73
CA LEU A 223 15.97 -4.73 -21.38
C LEU A 223 16.88 -5.33 -22.46
N SER A 224 17.52 -4.50 -23.30
CA SER A 224 18.44 -4.98 -24.33
C SER A 224 19.72 -5.60 -23.79
N ASN A 225 20.13 -5.26 -22.56
CA ASN A 225 21.31 -5.83 -21.91
C ASN A 225 20.99 -7.13 -21.15
N MET A 226 19.72 -7.35 -20.80
CA MET A 226 19.23 -8.59 -20.22
C MET A 226 18.91 -9.65 -21.30
N MET A 227 18.93 -9.24 -22.57
CA MET A 227 18.98 -10.12 -23.75
C MET A 227 20.40 -10.65 -23.95
#